data_AF-A0A6C1N537-F1
#
_entry.id   AF-A0A6C1N537-F1
#
_cell.length_a   1.000
_cell.length_b   1.000
_cell.length_c   1.000
_cell.angle_alpha   90.00
_cell.angle_beta   90.00
_cell.angle_gamma   90.00
#
_symmetry.space_group_name_H-M   'P 1'
#
loop_
_entity.id
_entity.type
_entity.pdbx_description
1 polymer ?
#
loop_
_entity_poly.entity_id
_entity_poly.type
_entity_poly.pdbx_seq_one_letter_code
_entity_poly.pdbx_strand_id
1 'polypeptide(L)'
;MGTAINGNVKNLGAEEIAQKAGAADERAIRKRIRDELPADTFRPQTWRVIWFLPLTAVIIGGITAMLTLGMPWWANFLVAMAVGNSLVAQAFLAHEVLHGAAGMSRRMQNFFGWLGFGPMLITPEFWRAWHNREHHGNTNQGDKDPDSFGTMVRYKKHPQLTGFLKLAPGSGTWYSYFFLTYSFIFHAQLVLWFQTRKHNAFPGFERKKAIRQTIGAGVAWLVLVAVSGTMALYTVLIPLIWANMVGQGYILTNHFLRPQTETNNPVDNSMSVRTPGIVDRLHFRFSHHVEHHLFPNMASNKAPRVRAWLEKNLPERYVAPSHVKAVTMLYKTPRVYLTPTTLVDPRDLSNTYDLVPLQDELIEINNSVRAA
;
A
#
# COMPACT_ATOMS: atom_id res chain seq x y z
N MET A 1 -32.34 -28.12 -19.05
CA MET A 1 -32.95 -28.37 -17.73
C MET A 1 -31.81 -28.31 -16.72
N GLY A 2 -31.54 -27.22 -16.00
CA GLY A 2 -32.49 -26.34 -15.31
C GLY A 2 -32.57 -26.74 -13.83
N THR A 3 -31.44 -26.90 -13.15
CA THR A 3 -31.39 -27.11 -11.70
C THR A 3 -31.19 -25.77 -11.00
N ALA A 4 -32.32 -25.20 -10.58
CA ALA A 4 -32.40 -24.02 -9.74
C ALA A 4 -31.72 -24.30 -8.39
N ILE A 5 -30.63 -23.59 -8.11
CA ILE A 5 -30.13 -23.44 -6.74
C ILE A 5 -30.86 -22.23 -6.14
N ASN A 6 -32.13 -22.42 -5.80
CA ASN A 6 -32.84 -21.56 -4.86
C ASN A 6 -32.55 -22.09 -3.45
N GLY A 7 -31.36 -21.74 -2.94
CA GLY A 7 -30.98 -21.92 -1.56
C GLY A 7 -31.00 -20.55 -0.89
N ASN A 8 -32.07 -20.28 -0.16
CA ASN A 8 -32.26 -19.08 0.65
C ASN A 8 -31.26 -19.09 1.83
N VAL A 9 -29.99 -18.76 1.55
CA VAL A 9 -28.99 -18.50 2.58
C VAL A 9 -29.30 -17.11 3.11
N LYS A 10 -30.00 -17.08 4.24
CA LYS A 10 -30.32 -15.87 4.99
C LYS A 10 -29.07 -15.00 5.17
N ASN A 11 -29.14 -13.83 4.53
CA ASN A 11 -28.24 -12.68 4.54
C ASN A 11 -28.15 -11.97 5.91
N LEU A 12 -28.27 -12.69 7.03
CA LEU A 12 -28.48 -12.06 8.34
C LEU A 12 -27.24 -11.33 8.89
N GLY A 13 -26.04 -11.54 8.33
CA GLY A 13 -24.83 -10.77 8.68
C GLY A 13 -24.33 -9.80 7.60
N ALA A 14 -24.66 -10.04 6.33
CA ALA A 14 -24.18 -9.23 5.21
C ALA A 14 -24.92 -7.89 5.08
N GLU A 15 -26.23 -7.86 5.38
CA GLU A 15 -26.99 -6.59 5.50
C GLU A 15 -26.56 -5.81 6.75
N GLU A 16 -26.21 -6.50 7.84
CA GLU A 16 -25.80 -5.87 9.09
C GLU A 16 -24.40 -5.22 8.99
N ILE A 17 -23.44 -5.83 8.26
CA ILE A 17 -22.16 -5.19 7.94
C ILE A 17 -22.31 -4.17 6.81
N ALA A 18 -23.19 -4.38 5.82
CA ALA A 18 -23.52 -3.32 4.86
C ALA A 18 -24.22 -2.11 5.53
N GLN A 19 -24.85 -2.31 6.70
CA GLN A 19 -25.35 -1.23 7.56
C GLN A 19 -24.29 -0.66 8.52
N LYS A 20 -23.38 -1.46 9.08
CA LYS A 20 -22.31 -1.02 10.00
C LYS A 20 -21.08 -0.42 9.30
N ALA A 21 -20.80 -0.84 8.07
CA ALA A 21 -19.70 -0.42 7.22
C ALA A 21 -20.24 0.17 5.92
N GLY A 22 -19.69 1.31 5.48
CA GLY A 22 -20.17 2.04 4.31
C GLY A 22 -21.08 3.23 4.64
N ALA A 23 -21.25 3.56 5.92
CA ALA A 23 -21.89 4.80 6.34
C ALA A 23 -21.20 6.02 5.69
N ALA A 24 -22.01 6.95 5.19
CA ALA A 24 -21.54 8.21 4.59
C ALA A 24 -21.10 9.24 5.66
N ASP A 25 -20.43 8.79 6.72
CA ASP A 25 -20.10 9.57 7.91
C ASP A 25 -18.62 9.99 7.99
N GLU A 26 -17.81 9.66 6.98
CA GLU A 26 -16.39 9.99 6.90
C GLU A 26 -16.09 11.47 7.25
N ARG A 27 -16.88 12.40 6.70
CA ARG A 27 -16.73 13.83 6.98
C ARG A 27 -17.00 14.17 8.45
N ALA A 28 -18.01 13.53 9.06
CA ALA A 28 -18.35 13.71 10.46
C ALA A 28 -17.25 13.15 11.37
N ILE A 29 -16.71 11.96 11.05
CA ILE A 29 -15.56 11.35 11.73
C ILE A 29 -14.35 12.28 11.65
N ARG A 30 -13.98 12.75 10.45
CA ARG A 30 -12.87 13.69 10.26
C ARG A 30 -13.05 14.96 11.08
N LYS A 31 -14.27 15.51 11.12
CA LYS A 31 -14.60 16.70 11.92
C LYS A 31 -14.40 16.45 13.41
N ARG A 32 -14.97 15.37 13.96
CA ARG A 32 -14.83 15.02 15.38
C ARG A 32 -13.36 14.84 15.78
N ILE A 33 -12.57 14.12 14.97
CA ILE A 33 -11.14 13.94 15.24
C ILE A 33 -10.41 15.30 15.25
N ARG A 34 -10.76 16.23 14.36
CA ARG A 34 -10.17 17.57 14.33
C ARG A 34 -10.56 18.42 15.54
N ASP A 35 -11.80 18.28 16.02
CA ASP A 35 -12.32 19.05 17.14
C ASP A 35 -11.78 18.53 18.48
N GLU A 36 -11.60 17.21 18.61
CA GLU A 36 -11.25 16.53 19.87
C GLU A 36 -9.73 16.34 20.06
N LEU A 37 -8.93 16.28 18.98
CA LEU A 37 -7.47 16.14 19.08
C LEU A 37 -6.74 17.49 19.14
N PRO A 38 -5.56 17.56 19.80
CA PRO A 38 -4.76 18.77 19.82
C PRO A 38 -4.44 19.30 18.41
N ALA A 39 -4.53 20.62 18.20
CA ALA A 39 -4.33 21.24 16.89
C ALA A 39 -2.94 20.97 16.28
N ASP A 40 -1.91 20.72 17.09
CA ASP A 40 -0.57 20.34 16.61
C ASP A 40 -0.52 18.98 15.92
N THR A 41 -1.56 18.15 16.07
CA THR A 41 -1.74 16.88 15.35
C THR A 41 -1.75 17.10 13.85
N PHE A 42 -2.35 18.20 13.37
CA PHE A 42 -2.54 18.47 11.94
C PHE A 42 -1.62 19.56 11.40
N ARG A 43 -0.71 20.10 12.22
CA ARG A 43 0.27 21.10 11.77
C ARG A 43 1.36 20.42 10.93
N PRO A 44 1.74 20.99 9.77
CA PRO A 44 2.84 20.47 8.98
C PRO A 44 4.13 20.29 9.79
N GLN A 45 4.86 19.20 9.54
CA GLN A 45 6.10 18.88 10.26
C GLN A 45 7.31 18.92 9.31
N THR A 46 7.62 20.11 8.80
CA THR A 46 8.67 20.34 7.78
C THR A 46 10.03 19.75 8.16
N TRP A 47 10.40 19.80 9.44
CA TRP A 47 11.69 19.30 9.96
C TRP A 47 11.94 17.81 9.65
N ARG A 48 10.88 17.02 9.44
CA ARG A 48 10.99 15.58 9.22
C ARG A 48 11.77 15.19 7.96
N VAL A 49 11.92 16.10 7.00
CA VAL A 49 12.74 15.83 5.81
C VAL A 49 14.22 15.66 6.14
N ILE A 50 14.68 16.05 7.34
CA ILE A 50 16.05 15.80 7.77
C ILE A 50 16.39 14.30 7.73
N TRP A 51 15.40 13.42 7.90
CA TRP A 51 15.59 11.98 7.83
C TRP A 51 15.99 11.45 6.45
N PHE A 52 15.82 12.23 5.37
CA PHE A 52 16.42 11.87 4.08
C PHE A 52 17.95 11.79 4.15
N LEU A 53 18.61 12.55 5.03
CA LEU A 53 20.07 12.57 5.16
C LEU A 53 20.64 11.22 5.63
N PRO A 54 20.28 10.67 6.81
CA PRO A 54 20.80 9.37 7.24
C PRO A 54 20.36 8.24 6.32
N LEU A 55 19.15 8.28 5.76
CA LEU A 55 18.69 7.25 4.81
C LEU A 55 19.52 7.25 3.53
N THR A 56 19.77 8.42 2.95
CA THR A 56 20.62 8.56 1.76
C THR A 56 22.06 8.19 2.07
N ALA A 57 22.58 8.53 3.26
CA ALA A 57 23.92 8.14 3.69
C ALA A 57 24.07 6.61 3.80
N VAL A 58 23.07 5.90 4.34
CA VAL A 58 23.08 4.42 4.35
C VAL A 58 23.02 3.85 2.94
N ILE A 59 22.21 4.41 2.05
CA ILE A 59 22.10 3.95 0.66
C ILE A 59 23.43 4.11 -0.08
N ILE A 60 23.97 5.34 -0.12
CA ILE A 60 25.20 5.63 -0.87
C ILE A 60 26.40 4.96 -0.19
N GLY A 61 26.56 5.13 1.12
CA GLY A 61 27.66 4.56 1.88
C GLY A 61 27.66 3.03 1.87
N GLY A 62 26.48 2.41 1.94
CA GLY A 62 26.33 0.95 1.85
C GLY A 62 26.74 0.42 0.48
N ILE A 63 26.27 1.05 -0.61
CA ILE A 63 26.68 0.69 -1.98
C ILE A 63 28.19 0.87 -2.16
N THR A 64 28.76 2.01 -1.73
CA THR A 64 30.20 2.27 -1.81
C THR A 64 31.00 1.23 -1.01
N ALA A 65 30.57 0.90 0.20
CA ALA A 65 31.24 -0.11 1.03
C ALA A 65 31.27 -1.49 0.35
N MET A 66 30.14 -1.93 -0.21
CA MET A 66 30.05 -3.21 -0.94
C MET A 66 30.97 -3.25 -2.15
N LEU A 67 31.18 -2.11 -2.83
CA LEU A 67 32.03 -2.04 -4.02
C LEU A 67 33.53 -1.89 -3.72
N THR A 68 33.91 -1.42 -2.53
CA THR A 68 35.29 -0.98 -2.27
C THR A 68 36.01 -1.73 -1.15
N LEU A 69 35.28 -2.29 -0.18
CA LEU A 69 35.89 -2.86 1.03
C LEU A 69 36.19 -4.36 0.94
N GLY A 70 35.81 -5.03 -0.15
CA GLY A 70 36.06 -6.48 -0.32
C GLY A 70 35.41 -7.34 0.76
N MET A 71 34.23 -6.95 1.25
CA MET A 71 33.55 -7.61 2.37
C MET A 71 33.14 -9.06 2.03
N PRO A 72 33.06 -9.97 3.03
CA PRO A 72 32.52 -11.30 2.82
C PRO A 72 31.03 -11.25 2.45
N TRP A 73 30.52 -12.30 1.79
CA TRP A 73 29.16 -12.36 1.26
C TRP A 73 28.07 -12.03 2.30
N TRP A 74 28.23 -12.49 3.54
CA TRP A 74 27.24 -12.26 4.61
C TRP A 74 27.19 -10.78 5.03
N ALA A 75 28.32 -10.08 5.01
CA ALA A 75 28.38 -8.65 5.32
C ALA A 75 27.78 -7.83 4.18
N ASN A 76 28.07 -8.18 2.91
CA ASN A 76 27.39 -7.58 1.76
C ASN A 76 25.87 -7.79 1.83
N PHE A 77 25.43 -8.98 2.22
CA PHE A 77 24.00 -9.27 2.39
C PHE A 77 23.36 -8.36 3.47
N LEU A 78 23.95 -8.25 4.66
CA LEU A 78 23.42 -7.40 5.74
C LEU A 78 23.39 -5.92 5.33
N VAL A 79 24.43 -5.43 4.67
CA VAL A 79 24.48 -4.05 4.15
C VAL A 79 23.42 -3.84 3.07
N ALA A 80 23.26 -4.77 2.14
CA ALA A 80 22.22 -4.72 1.10
C ALA A 80 20.81 -4.66 1.70
N MET A 81 20.56 -5.39 2.79
CA MET A 81 19.29 -5.34 3.51
C MET A 81 19.04 -3.97 4.16
N ALA A 82 20.08 -3.37 4.77
CA ALA A 82 20.01 -2.02 5.30
C ALA A 82 19.78 -0.96 4.21
N VAL A 83 20.42 -1.10 3.05
CA VAL A 83 20.19 -0.26 1.85
C VAL A 83 18.75 -0.41 1.37
N GLY A 84 18.26 -1.64 1.19
CA GLY A 84 16.88 -1.91 0.79
C GLY A 84 15.86 -1.33 1.77
N ASN A 85 16.12 -1.46 3.08
CA ASN A 85 15.26 -0.89 4.11
C ASN A 85 15.25 0.64 4.07
N SER A 86 16.40 1.24 3.81
CA SER A 86 16.53 2.69 3.67
C SER A 86 15.82 3.20 2.41
N LEU A 87 15.88 2.46 1.30
CA LEU A 87 15.14 2.77 0.07
C LEU A 87 13.62 2.83 0.31
N VAL A 88 13.05 1.81 0.96
CA VAL A 88 11.59 1.79 1.23
C VAL A 88 11.20 2.83 2.29
N ALA A 89 11.99 3.02 3.34
CA ALA A 89 11.73 4.08 4.33
C ALA A 89 11.77 5.47 3.67
N GLN A 90 12.72 5.70 2.75
CA GLN A 90 12.81 6.95 2.00
C GLN A 90 11.60 7.15 1.06
N ALA A 91 11.07 6.07 0.47
CA ALA A 91 9.82 6.11 -0.29
C ALA A 91 8.61 6.46 0.61
N PHE A 92 8.52 5.92 1.83
CA PHE A 92 7.46 6.28 2.79
C PHE A 92 7.56 7.74 3.25
N LEU A 93 8.76 8.28 3.45
CA LEU A 93 8.92 9.69 3.77
C LEU A 93 8.58 10.58 2.57
N ALA A 94 8.97 10.19 1.36
CA ALA A 94 8.59 10.87 0.12
C ALA A 94 7.07 10.85 -0.10
N HIS A 95 6.39 9.75 0.24
CA HIS A 95 4.93 9.65 0.23
C HIS A 95 4.27 10.73 1.10
N GLU A 96 4.70 10.86 2.36
CA GLU A 96 4.23 11.91 3.27
C GLU A 96 4.47 13.33 2.70
N VAL A 97 5.66 13.56 2.12
CA VAL A 97 5.99 14.85 1.48
C VAL A 97 5.10 15.14 0.27
N LEU A 98 4.83 14.14 -0.58
CA LEU A 98 4.01 14.32 -1.78
C LEU A 98 2.52 14.49 -1.48
N HIS A 99 2.05 14.05 -0.31
CA HIS A 99 0.73 14.41 0.24
C HIS A 99 0.69 15.79 0.89
N GLY A 100 1.83 16.46 1.04
CA GLY A 100 1.91 17.84 1.54
C GLY A 100 2.02 17.96 3.06
N ALA A 101 2.22 16.87 3.79
CA ALA A 101 2.33 16.89 5.25
C ALA A 101 3.54 17.67 5.79
N ALA A 102 4.54 17.92 4.95
CA ALA A 102 5.67 18.78 5.27
C ALA A 102 5.39 20.29 5.03
N GLY A 103 4.25 20.67 4.46
CA GLY A 103 3.88 22.08 4.21
C GLY A 103 4.77 22.80 3.19
N MET A 104 5.46 22.05 2.33
CA MET A 104 6.48 22.58 1.44
C MET A 104 5.93 23.04 0.09
N SER A 105 6.69 23.90 -0.60
CA SER A 105 6.41 24.29 -1.99
C SER A 105 6.45 23.07 -2.92
N ARG A 106 5.74 23.16 -4.06
CA ARG A 106 5.67 22.07 -5.04
C ARG A 106 7.05 21.62 -5.55
N ARG A 107 7.98 22.57 -5.70
CA ARG A 107 9.36 22.31 -6.11
C ARG A 107 10.10 21.45 -5.08
N MET A 108 10.01 21.81 -3.80
CA MET A 108 10.63 21.05 -2.71
C MET A 108 10.00 19.68 -2.53
N GLN A 109 8.66 19.59 -2.65
CA GLN A 109 7.99 18.29 -2.64
C GLN A 109 8.46 17.39 -3.78
N ASN A 110 8.65 17.94 -4.99
CA ASN A 110 9.16 17.17 -6.12
C ASN A 110 10.60 16.71 -5.89
N PHE A 111 11.47 17.55 -5.31
CA PHE A 111 12.85 17.18 -4.99
C PHE A 111 12.89 15.97 -4.04
N PHE A 112 12.23 16.05 -2.89
CA PHE A 112 12.16 14.93 -1.93
C PHE A 112 11.36 13.74 -2.47
N GLY A 113 10.34 14.00 -3.29
CA GLY A 113 9.62 12.99 -4.04
C GLY A 113 10.56 12.16 -4.92
N TRP A 114 11.46 12.82 -5.65
CA TRP A 114 12.48 12.16 -6.46
C TRP A 114 13.48 11.38 -5.63
N LEU A 115 13.89 11.89 -4.47
CA LEU A 115 14.80 11.18 -3.57
C LEU A 115 14.21 9.84 -3.10
N GLY A 116 12.91 9.77 -2.78
CA GLY A 116 12.30 8.51 -2.32
C GLY A 116 11.73 7.62 -3.43
N PHE A 117 11.00 8.20 -4.38
CA PHE A 117 10.31 7.43 -5.42
C PHE A 117 11.12 7.24 -6.71
N GLY A 118 12.15 8.06 -6.95
CA GLY A 118 13.04 7.91 -8.10
C GLY A 118 13.69 6.53 -8.17
N PRO A 119 14.31 6.03 -7.07
CA PRO A 119 14.81 4.65 -7.00
C PRO A 119 13.74 3.58 -7.26
N MET A 120 12.46 3.88 -7.02
CA MET A 120 11.32 2.98 -7.28
C MET A 120 10.72 3.15 -8.68
N LEU A 121 11.38 3.89 -9.58
CA LEU A 121 10.92 4.17 -10.95
C LEU A 121 9.58 4.94 -11.04
N ILE A 122 9.28 5.71 -9.99
CA ILE A 122 8.04 6.48 -9.86
C ILE A 122 8.37 7.97 -9.82
N THR A 123 7.71 8.75 -10.68
CA THR A 123 7.90 10.20 -10.72
C THR A 123 6.95 10.91 -9.75
N PRO A 124 7.32 12.05 -9.14
CA PRO A 124 6.46 12.77 -8.21
C PRO A 124 5.11 13.20 -8.79
N GLU A 125 5.06 13.59 -10.06
CA GLU A 125 3.82 13.96 -10.73
C GLU A 125 2.96 12.73 -11.04
N PHE A 126 3.58 11.61 -11.43
CA PHE A 126 2.89 10.34 -11.62
C PHE A 126 2.29 9.84 -10.31
N TRP A 127 3.05 9.86 -9.21
CA TRP A 127 2.57 9.45 -7.90
C TRP A 127 1.33 10.23 -7.46
N ARG A 128 1.31 11.55 -7.65
CA ARG A 128 0.15 12.36 -7.26
C ARG A 128 -1.08 12.11 -8.14
N ALA A 129 -0.88 11.82 -9.42
CA ALA A 129 -1.99 11.46 -10.30
C ALA A 129 -2.53 10.07 -9.92
N TRP A 130 -1.67 9.08 -9.78
CA TRP A 130 -2.02 7.70 -9.46
C TRP A 130 -2.51 7.53 -8.03
N HIS A 131 -1.67 7.81 -7.04
CA HIS A 131 -1.98 7.55 -5.65
C HIS A 131 -2.89 8.63 -5.05
N ASN A 132 -2.47 9.91 -5.10
CA ASN A 132 -3.20 10.95 -4.35
C ASN A 132 -4.57 11.31 -4.93
N ARG A 133 -4.77 11.17 -6.26
CA ARG A 133 -6.05 11.51 -6.90
C ARG A 133 -6.89 10.26 -7.15
N GLU A 134 -6.38 9.31 -7.93
CA GLU A 134 -7.19 8.14 -8.32
C GLU A 134 -7.39 7.15 -7.18
N HIS A 135 -6.32 6.73 -6.51
CA HIS A 135 -6.43 5.74 -5.43
C HIS A 135 -7.10 6.31 -4.18
N HIS A 136 -6.65 7.46 -3.66
CA HIS A 136 -7.29 8.10 -2.49
C HIS A 136 -8.75 8.49 -2.77
N GLY A 137 -9.10 8.82 -4.02
CA GLY A 137 -10.47 9.14 -4.42
C GLY A 137 -11.39 7.92 -4.56
N ASN A 138 -10.83 6.72 -4.74
CA ASN A 138 -11.57 5.49 -5.03
C ASN A 138 -11.07 4.30 -4.20
N THR A 139 -10.59 4.51 -2.96
CA THR A 139 -9.90 3.48 -2.18
C THR A 139 -10.76 2.22 -2.03
N ASN A 140 -10.20 1.08 -2.43
CA ASN A 140 -10.86 -0.24 -2.45
C ASN A 140 -12.21 -0.28 -3.20
N GLN A 141 -12.50 0.70 -4.07
CA GLN A 141 -13.69 0.70 -4.93
C GLN A 141 -13.45 -0.13 -6.19
N GLY A 142 -13.43 -1.46 -6.04
CA GLY A 142 -13.47 -2.42 -7.14
C GLY A 142 -12.66 -2.05 -8.37
N ASP A 143 -13.34 -1.87 -9.50
CA ASP A 143 -12.66 -1.60 -10.77
C ASP A 143 -12.22 -0.15 -10.97
N LYS A 144 -12.59 0.76 -10.07
CA LYS A 144 -12.21 2.19 -10.11
C LYS A 144 -10.86 2.45 -9.44
N ASP A 145 -10.55 1.73 -8.37
CA ASP A 145 -9.25 1.84 -7.71
C ASP A 145 -8.15 1.27 -8.63
N PRO A 146 -7.15 2.08 -9.05
CA PRO A 146 -6.04 1.58 -9.86
C PRO A 146 -5.21 0.51 -9.13
N ASP A 147 -5.28 0.46 -7.80
CA ASP A 147 -4.54 -0.47 -6.94
C ASP A 147 -5.31 -1.75 -6.64
N SER A 148 -6.57 -1.88 -7.08
CA SER A 148 -7.38 -3.06 -6.83
C SER A 148 -7.21 -4.15 -7.90
N PHE A 149 -7.24 -5.41 -7.46
CA PHE A 149 -7.40 -6.58 -8.35
C PHE A 149 -8.74 -6.56 -9.12
N GLY A 150 -9.71 -5.76 -8.66
CA GLY A 150 -10.95 -5.48 -9.37
C GLY A 150 -12.08 -6.44 -9.02
N THR A 151 -13.11 -6.45 -9.85
CA THR A 151 -14.30 -7.29 -9.67
C THR A 151 -14.40 -8.36 -10.77
N MET A 152 -15.28 -9.34 -10.57
CA MET A 152 -15.61 -10.31 -11.62
C MET A 152 -16.09 -9.67 -12.92
N VAL A 153 -16.60 -8.43 -12.91
CA VAL A 153 -16.98 -7.69 -14.13
C VAL A 153 -15.77 -7.52 -15.04
N ARG A 154 -14.61 -7.13 -14.50
CA ARG A 154 -13.35 -6.98 -15.25
C ARG A 154 -12.92 -8.27 -15.91
N TYR A 155 -12.98 -9.40 -15.20
CA TYR A 155 -12.53 -10.70 -15.70
C TYR A 155 -13.51 -11.36 -16.66
N LYS A 156 -14.82 -11.11 -16.52
CA LYS A 156 -15.82 -11.48 -17.54
C LYS A 156 -15.60 -10.71 -18.83
N LYS A 157 -15.28 -9.41 -18.74
CA LYS A 157 -15.00 -8.55 -19.91
C LYS A 157 -13.65 -8.85 -20.56
N HIS A 158 -12.65 -9.23 -19.77
CA HIS A 158 -11.28 -9.50 -20.22
C HIS A 158 -10.75 -10.84 -19.65
N PRO A 159 -11.26 -11.99 -20.13
CA PRO A 159 -10.91 -13.31 -19.59
C PRO A 159 -9.40 -13.62 -19.64
N GLN A 160 -8.66 -13.05 -20.58
CA GLN A 160 -7.21 -13.20 -20.70
C GLN A 160 -6.44 -12.68 -19.48
N LEU A 161 -7.03 -11.80 -18.66
CA LEU A 161 -6.40 -11.28 -17.45
C LEU A 161 -6.39 -12.29 -16.29
N THR A 162 -7.20 -13.35 -16.36
CA THR A 162 -7.27 -14.38 -15.30
C THR A 162 -5.92 -15.07 -15.07
N GLY A 163 -5.12 -15.25 -16.13
CA GLY A 163 -3.77 -15.82 -16.02
C GLY A 163 -2.83 -15.00 -15.13
N PHE A 164 -2.99 -13.67 -15.12
CA PHE A 164 -2.18 -12.76 -14.31
C PHE A 164 -2.40 -12.98 -12.80
N LEU A 165 -3.59 -13.45 -12.40
CA LEU A 165 -3.90 -13.75 -11.00
C LEU A 165 -3.09 -14.91 -10.44
N LYS A 166 -2.49 -15.75 -11.29
CA LYS A 166 -1.56 -16.78 -10.80
C LYS A 166 -0.38 -16.17 -10.03
N LEU A 167 0.03 -14.94 -10.36
CA LEU A 167 1.11 -14.24 -9.68
C LEU A 167 0.68 -13.68 -8.31
N ALA A 168 -0.61 -13.39 -8.14
CA ALA A 168 -1.14 -12.68 -6.98
C ALA A 168 -1.05 -13.52 -5.69
N PRO A 169 -0.91 -12.90 -4.51
CA PRO A 169 -0.93 -13.63 -3.25
C PRO A 169 -2.29 -14.29 -3.03
N GLY A 170 -2.27 -15.50 -2.46
CA GLY A 170 -3.48 -16.31 -2.29
C GLY A 170 -3.96 -17.03 -3.55
N SER A 171 -3.17 -17.03 -4.63
CA SER A 171 -3.52 -17.72 -5.87
C SER A 171 -3.34 -19.25 -5.84
N GLY A 172 -2.73 -19.79 -4.79
CA GLY A 172 -2.39 -21.21 -4.66
C GLY A 172 -1.19 -21.67 -5.50
N THR A 173 -0.55 -20.80 -6.28
CA THR A 173 0.65 -21.15 -7.05
C THR A 173 1.92 -20.90 -6.24
N TRP A 174 2.95 -21.74 -6.41
CA TRP A 174 4.21 -21.62 -5.65
C TRP A 174 4.95 -20.29 -5.93
N TYR A 175 4.83 -19.74 -7.13
CA TYR A 175 5.54 -18.51 -7.47
C TYR A 175 4.82 -17.24 -6.96
N SER A 176 3.59 -17.35 -6.46
CA SER A 176 2.92 -16.22 -5.78
C SER A 176 3.62 -15.79 -4.49
N TYR A 177 4.43 -16.65 -3.88
CA TYR A 177 5.26 -16.30 -2.72
C TYR A 177 6.34 -15.27 -3.06
N PHE A 178 6.70 -15.10 -4.35
CA PHE A 178 7.62 -14.05 -4.79
C PHE A 178 6.89 -12.75 -5.16
N PHE A 179 5.55 -12.68 -5.10
CA PHE A 179 4.81 -11.48 -5.54
C PHE A 179 5.32 -10.21 -4.86
N LEU A 180 5.48 -10.26 -3.53
CA LEU A 180 5.91 -9.10 -2.74
C LEU A 180 7.30 -8.59 -3.17
N THR A 181 8.17 -9.42 -3.72
CA THR A 181 9.56 -9.04 -4.02
C THR A 181 9.70 -8.12 -5.24
N TYR A 182 8.64 -7.94 -6.03
CA TYR A 182 8.70 -7.12 -7.25
C TYR A 182 7.44 -6.29 -7.51
N SER A 183 6.32 -6.59 -6.85
CA SER A 183 5.01 -6.14 -7.30
C SER A 183 4.78 -4.63 -7.21
N PHE A 184 5.46 -3.88 -6.33
CA PHE A 184 5.24 -2.42 -6.25
C PHE A 184 5.71 -1.71 -7.51
N ILE A 185 6.98 -1.91 -7.88
CA ILE A 185 7.57 -1.29 -9.06
C ILE A 185 6.83 -1.81 -10.31
N PHE A 186 6.58 -3.12 -10.36
CA PHE A 186 5.86 -3.72 -11.47
C PHE A 186 4.44 -3.14 -11.65
N HIS A 187 3.66 -3.03 -10.57
CA HIS A 187 2.32 -2.44 -10.58
C HIS A 187 2.35 -0.95 -10.96
N ALA A 188 3.30 -0.18 -10.43
CA ALA A 188 3.51 1.20 -10.82
C ALA A 188 3.74 1.34 -12.34
N GLN A 189 4.52 0.43 -12.93
CA GLN A 189 4.70 0.36 -14.38
C GLN A 189 3.41 -0.07 -15.09
N LEU A 190 2.65 -1.05 -14.59
CA LEU A 190 1.36 -1.40 -15.20
C LEU A 190 0.41 -0.19 -15.26
N VAL A 191 0.32 0.58 -14.18
CA VAL A 191 -0.51 1.79 -14.12
C VAL A 191 -0.01 2.82 -15.12
N LEU A 192 1.29 3.18 -15.08
CA LEU A 192 1.89 4.18 -15.97
C LEU A 192 1.76 3.79 -17.45
N TRP A 193 2.06 2.54 -17.79
CA TRP A 193 2.13 2.11 -19.19
C TRP A 193 0.76 1.79 -19.78
N PHE A 194 -0.19 1.27 -19.00
CA PHE A 194 -1.48 0.82 -19.49
C PHE A 194 -2.68 1.61 -18.95
N GLN A 195 -2.81 1.77 -17.63
CA GLN A 195 -4.01 2.39 -17.06
C GLN A 195 -4.11 3.88 -17.40
N THR A 196 -2.99 4.62 -17.37
CA THR A 196 -2.98 6.05 -17.72
C THR A 196 -3.30 6.36 -19.20
N ARG A 197 -3.33 5.35 -20.09
CA ARG A 197 -3.75 5.54 -21.49
C ARG A 197 -5.25 5.85 -21.60
N LYS A 198 -6.05 5.41 -20.63
CA LYS A 198 -7.49 5.66 -20.59
C LYS A 198 -7.73 7.07 -20.05
N HIS A 199 -7.57 8.06 -20.94
CA HIS A 199 -7.49 9.50 -20.66
C HIS A 199 -8.53 10.06 -19.67
N ASN A 200 -9.67 9.40 -19.46
CA ASN A 200 -10.71 9.83 -18.52
C ASN A 200 -10.33 9.68 -17.04
N ALA A 201 -9.46 8.72 -16.70
CA ALA A 201 -9.02 8.48 -15.33
C ALA A 201 -7.76 9.29 -14.96
N PHE A 202 -7.15 10.02 -15.90
CA PHE A 202 -5.92 10.77 -15.63
C PHE A 202 -5.92 12.16 -16.28
N PRO A 203 -6.94 13.01 -16.05
CA PRO A 203 -7.03 14.30 -16.70
C PRO A 203 -5.82 15.19 -16.35
N GLY A 204 -5.27 15.86 -17.37
CA GLY A 204 -4.13 16.78 -17.24
C GLY A 204 -2.80 16.14 -16.86
N PHE A 205 -2.69 14.81 -16.87
CA PHE A 205 -1.44 14.11 -16.54
C PHE A 205 -0.49 14.05 -17.75
N GLU A 206 0.70 14.64 -17.58
CA GLU A 206 1.79 14.66 -18.57
C GLU A 206 2.48 13.28 -18.73
N ARG A 207 1.76 12.30 -19.30
CA ARG A 207 2.21 10.90 -19.40
C ARG A 207 3.56 10.73 -20.12
N LYS A 208 3.78 11.45 -21.23
CA LYS A 208 5.04 11.37 -21.99
C LYS A 208 6.24 11.85 -21.16
N LYS A 209 6.05 12.88 -20.33
CA LYS A 209 7.07 13.36 -19.39
C LYS A 209 7.39 12.28 -18.35
N ALA A 210 6.36 11.72 -17.72
CA ALA A 210 6.54 10.67 -16.71
C ALA A 210 7.27 9.44 -17.28
N ILE A 211 6.93 8.99 -18.49
CA ILE A 211 7.63 7.88 -19.15
C ILE A 211 9.12 8.18 -19.38
N ARG A 212 9.45 9.36 -19.94
CA ARG A 212 10.86 9.74 -20.17
C ARG A 212 11.65 9.78 -18.88
N GLN A 213 11.06 10.33 -17.82
CA GLN A 213 11.66 10.40 -16.50
C GLN A 213 11.85 9.02 -15.86
N THR A 214 10.85 8.13 -15.97
CA THR A 214 10.95 6.73 -15.51
C THR A 214 12.01 5.95 -16.29
N ILE A 215 12.10 6.13 -17.62
CA ILE A 215 13.19 5.55 -18.43
C ILE A 215 14.55 6.06 -17.95
N GLY A 216 14.68 7.37 -17.68
CA GLY A 216 15.92 7.94 -17.13
C GLY A 216 16.34 7.32 -15.79
N ALA A 217 15.38 7.11 -14.87
CA ALA A 217 15.65 6.40 -13.61
C ALA A 217 16.03 4.94 -13.85
N GLY A 218 15.41 4.27 -14.82
CA GLY A 218 15.77 2.91 -15.24
C GLY A 218 17.19 2.83 -15.80
N VAL A 219 17.59 3.79 -16.63
CA VAL A 219 18.96 3.91 -17.15
C VAL A 219 19.96 4.11 -16.01
N ALA A 220 19.64 4.91 -14.99
CA ALA A 220 20.51 5.07 -13.82
C ALA A 220 20.73 3.74 -13.07
N TRP A 221 19.69 2.92 -12.92
CA TRP A 221 19.85 1.57 -12.38
C TRP A 221 20.69 0.66 -13.27
N LEU A 222 20.50 0.71 -14.60
CA LEU A 222 21.32 -0.07 -15.54
C LEU A 222 22.79 0.32 -15.50
N VAL A 223 23.09 1.63 -15.36
CA VAL A 223 24.45 2.11 -15.14
C VAL A 223 25.02 1.56 -13.84
N LEU A 224 24.24 1.59 -12.74
CA LEU A 224 24.70 1.03 -11.47
C LEU A 224 24.94 -0.49 -11.55
N VAL A 225 24.10 -1.24 -12.27
CA VAL A 225 24.32 -2.67 -12.54
C VAL A 225 25.64 -2.87 -13.30
N ALA A 226 25.87 -2.10 -14.37
CA ALA A 226 27.09 -2.20 -15.17
C ALA A 226 28.34 -1.89 -14.35
N VAL A 227 28.31 -0.82 -13.54
CA VAL A 227 29.42 -0.44 -12.64
C VAL A 227 29.64 -1.50 -11.56
N SER A 228 28.58 -2.10 -11.04
CA SER A 228 28.67 -3.09 -9.96
C SER A 228 29.18 -4.46 -10.43
N GLY A 229 29.05 -4.78 -11.72
CA GLY A 229 29.40 -6.11 -12.24
C GLY A 229 28.68 -7.22 -11.48
N THR A 230 29.43 -8.21 -10.99
CA THR A 230 28.88 -9.32 -10.17
C THR A 230 28.30 -8.86 -8.83
N MET A 231 28.73 -7.70 -8.31
CA MET A 231 28.18 -7.14 -7.07
C MET A 231 26.77 -6.56 -7.24
N ALA A 232 26.24 -6.49 -8.46
CA ALA A 232 24.86 -6.05 -8.72
C ALA A 232 23.80 -6.86 -7.94
N LEU A 233 24.11 -8.11 -7.58
CA LEU A 233 23.29 -8.91 -6.66
C LEU A 233 23.04 -8.17 -5.33
N TYR A 234 24.08 -7.59 -4.74
CA TYR A 234 24.03 -6.92 -3.44
C TYR A 234 23.74 -5.42 -3.55
N THR A 235 24.23 -4.74 -4.58
CA THR A 235 24.06 -3.29 -4.74
C THR A 235 22.72 -2.90 -5.36
N VAL A 236 22.06 -3.82 -6.09
CA VAL A 236 20.82 -3.55 -6.83
C VAL A 236 19.72 -4.55 -6.51
N LEU A 237 19.96 -5.84 -6.75
CA LEU A 237 18.89 -6.84 -6.74
C LEU A 237 18.30 -7.08 -5.33
N ILE A 238 19.13 -7.40 -4.35
CA ILE A 238 18.68 -7.62 -2.95
C ILE A 238 18.00 -6.37 -2.36
N PRO A 239 18.58 -5.14 -2.48
CA PRO A 239 17.92 -3.94 -1.99
C PRO A 239 16.54 -3.68 -2.61
N LEU A 240 16.40 -3.87 -3.93
CA LEU A 240 15.12 -3.68 -4.62
C LEU A 240 14.09 -4.75 -4.25
N ILE A 241 14.53 -6.01 -4.11
CA ILE A 241 13.70 -7.12 -3.61
C ILE A 241 13.17 -6.80 -2.21
N TRP A 242 14.07 -6.40 -1.30
CA TRP A 242 13.70 -6.09 0.07
C TRP A 242 12.75 -4.89 0.13
N ALA A 243 13.04 -3.82 -0.61
CA ALA A 243 12.21 -2.62 -0.61
C ALA A 243 10.79 -2.90 -1.14
N ASN A 244 10.66 -3.68 -2.22
CA ASN A 244 9.35 -4.11 -2.72
C ASN A 244 8.65 -4.98 -1.68
N MET A 245 9.34 -5.95 -1.09
CA MET A 245 8.75 -6.90 -0.14
C MET A 245 8.17 -6.18 1.08
N VAL A 246 8.94 -5.26 1.67
CA VAL A 246 8.47 -4.44 2.80
C VAL A 246 7.31 -3.55 2.37
N GLY A 247 7.46 -2.80 1.27
CA GLY A 247 6.43 -1.87 0.79
C GLY A 247 5.08 -2.56 0.50
N GLN A 248 5.13 -3.66 -0.25
CA GLN A 248 3.94 -4.43 -0.64
C GLN A 248 3.34 -5.20 0.53
N GLY A 249 4.18 -5.64 1.48
CA GLY A 249 3.71 -6.20 2.74
C GLY A 249 2.75 -5.27 3.47
N TYR A 250 2.96 -3.95 3.44
CA TYR A 250 1.98 -2.98 3.96
C TYR A 250 0.85 -2.72 2.98
N ILE A 251 1.15 -2.30 1.75
CA ILE A 251 0.14 -1.81 0.79
C ILE A 251 -0.97 -2.85 0.57
N LEU A 252 -0.61 -4.11 0.31
CA LEU A 252 -1.61 -5.14 -0.01
C LEU A 252 -2.47 -5.51 1.21
N THR A 253 -1.86 -5.55 2.41
CA THR A 253 -2.57 -5.91 3.65
C THR A 253 -3.49 -4.80 4.13
N ASN A 254 -3.19 -3.55 3.79
CA ASN A 254 -4.01 -2.40 4.12
C ASN A 254 -5.31 -2.31 3.29
N HIS A 255 -5.35 -2.91 2.10
CA HIS A 255 -6.48 -2.78 1.17
C HIS A 255 -7.29 -4.07 0.96
N PHE A 256 -6.66 -5.25 0.90
CA PHE A 256 -7.29 -6.42 0.29
C PHE A 256 -7.93 -7.43 1.25
N LEU A 257 -8.20 -7.04 2.49
CA LEU A 257 -8.88 -7.88 3.49
C LEU A 257 -10.17 -7.21 4.00
N ARG A 258 -10.67 -6.23 3.26
CA ARG A 258 -11.80 -5.38 3.64
C ARG A 258 -12.93 -5.47 2.61
N PRO A 259 -14.20 -5.42 3.02
CA PRO A 259 -15.31 -5.33 2.09
C PRO A 259 -15.23 -4.08 1.21
N GLN A 260 -15.89 -4.12 0.05
CA GLN A 260 -16.21 -2.92 -0.71
C GLN A 260 -17.41 -2.23 -0.10
N THR A 261 -17.38 -0.91 -0.10
CA THR A 261 -18.45 -0.05 0.39
C THR A 261 -18.92 0.89 -0.70
N GLU A 262 -20.16 1.34 -0.62
CA GLU A 262 -20.70 2.34 -1.55
C GLU A 262 -20.00 3.70 -1.40
N THR A 263 -19.58 4.02 -0.18
CA THR A 263 -18.87 5.26 0.15
C THR A 263 -17.35 5.03 0.20
N ASN A 264 -16.58 6.09 -0.05
CA ASN A 264 -15.12 6.05 0.10
C ASN A 264 -14.71 6.33 1.55
N ASN A 265 -15.13 5.49 2.50
CA ASN A 265 -14.82 5.68 3.92
C ASN A 265 -13.61 4.81 4.33
N PRO A 266 -12.43 5.42 4.61
CA PRO A 266 -11.22 4.67 4.94
C PRO A 266 -11.32 3.74 6.15
N VAL A 267 -12.20 4.04 7.10
CA VAL A 267 -12.41 3.20 8.28
C VAL A 267 -13.00 1.84 7.88
N ASP A 268 -13.79 1.82 6.81
CA ASP A 268 -14.52 0.63 6.38
C ASP A 268 -13.80 -0.07 5.23
N ASN A 269 -13.36 0.69 4.23
CA ASN A 269 -12.81 0.18 2.98
C ASN A 269 -11.29 -0.05 3.00
N SER A 270 -10.61 0.28 4.11
CA SER A 270 -9.20 0.03 4.33
C SER A 270 -8.96 -0.45 5.77
N MET A 271 -7.73 -0.83 6.07
CA MET A 271 -7.32 -1.21 7.41
C MET A 271 -5.89 -0.81 7.70
N SER A 272 -5.60 -0.67 8.98
CA SER A 272 -4.25 -0.49 9.48
C SER A 272 -3.65 -1.83 9.93
N VAL A 273 -2.38 -1.84 10.28
CA VAL A 273 -1.71 -3.01 10.87
C VAL A 273 -0.85 -2.61 12.07
N ARG A 274 -0.57 -3.56 12.94
CA ARG A 274 0.37 -3.40 14.06
C ARG A 274 1.70 -4.09 13.76
N THR A 275 2.79 -3.33 13.89
CA THR A 275 4.16 -3.80 13.77
C THR A 275 4.94 -3.48 15.04
N PRO A 276 6.11 -4.12 15.29
CA PRO A 276 6.96 -3.78 16.42
C PRO A 276 7.28 -2.27 16.42
N GLY A 277 7.22 -1.63 17.59
CA GLY A 277 7.26 -0.16 17.68
C GLY A 277 8.51 0.50 17.08
N ILE A 278 9.65 -0.19 17.04
CA ILE A 278 10.87 0.29 16.37
C ILE A 278 10.68 0.28 14.84
N VAL A 279 10.15 -0.81 14.30
CA VAL A 279 9.86 -0.96 12.87
C VAL A 279 8.82 0.08 12.43
N ASP A 280 7.76 0.26 13.23
CA ASP A 280 6.73 1.27 12.96
C ASP A 280 7.33 2.68 12.84
N ARG A 281 8.24 3.07 13.74
CA ARG A 281 8.90 4.38 13.68
C ARG A 281 9.88 4.52 12.51
N LEU A 282 10.70 3.49 12.26
CA LEU A 282 11.68 3.49 11.16
C LEU A 282 11.00 3.53 9.79
N HIS A 283 9.80 2.97 9.68
CA HIS A 283 8.97 3.04 8.48
C HIS A 283 8.00 4.21 8.48
N PHE A 284 8.29 5.26 9.25
CA PHE A 284 7.49 6.48 9.32
C PHE A 284 6.00 6.20 9.51
N ARG A 285 5.67 5.21 10.35
CA ARG A 285 4.31 4.82 10.72
C ARG A 285 3.39 4.51 9.55
N PHE A 286 3.96 3.96 8.47
CA PHE A 286 3.21 3.49 7.31
C PHE A 286 2.19 2.38 7.65
N SER A 287 2.30 1.76 8.83
CA SER A 287 1.31 0.84 9.39
C SER A 287 -0.02 1.51 9.78
N HIS A 288 -0.06 2.84 9.86
CA HIS A 288 -1.22 3.66 10.21
C HIS A 288 -1.97 4.14 8.97
N HIS A 289 -2.56 3.18 8.27
CA HIS A 289 -3.12 3.41 6.95
C HIS A 289 -4.51 4.05 6.96
N VAL A 290 -5.42 3.61 7.84
CA VAL A 290 -6.74 4.28 8.02
C VAL A 290 -6.52 5.73 8.46
N GLU A 291 -5.59 5.94 9.38
CA GLU A 291 -5.21 7.26 9.88
C GLU A 291 -4.66 8.14 8.74
N HIS A 292 -3.82 7.56 7.88
CA HIS A 292 -3.29 8.20 6.69
C HIS A 292 -4.40 8.58 5.69
N HIS A 293 -5.33 7.67 5.38
CA HIS A 293 -6.40 7.96 4.42
C HIS A 293 -7.42 9.00 4.95
N LEU A 294 -7.67 9.03 6.26
CA LEU A 294 -8.47 10.09 6.89
C LEU A 294 -7.77 11.46 6.83
N PHE A 295 -6.44 11.49 6.99
CA PHE A 295 -5.66 12.73 7.01
C PHE A 295 -4.33 12.60 6.24
N PRO A 296 -4.34 12.56 4.90
CA PRO A 296 -3.12 12.28 4.12
C PRO A 296 -2.07 13.38 4.25
N ASN A 297 -2.49 14.60 4.55
CA ASN A 297 -1.61 15.75 4.82
C ASN A 297 -1.19 15.87 6.30
N MET A 298 -1.51 14.89 7.14
CA MET A 298 -1.01 14.81 8.51
C MET A 298 0.37 14.17 8.52
N ALA A 299 1.26 14.70 9.36
CA ALA A 299 2.55 14.04 9.57
C ALA A 299 2.36 12.69 10.26
N SER A 300 2.90 11.61 9.69
CA SER A 300 2.71 10.26 10.23
C SER A 300 3.19 10.07 11.67
N ASN A 301 4.09 10.92 12.18
CA ASN A 301 4.49 10.94 13.58
C ASN A 301 3.37 11.42 14.54
N LYS A 302 2.21 11.82 14.01
CA LYS A 302 0.98 12.12 14.76
C LYS A 302 -0.09 11.03 14.60
N ALA A 303 0.08 10.08 13.68
CA ALA A 303 -0.89 9.00 13.42
C ALA A 303 -1.32 8.20 14.66
N PRO A 304 -0.45 7.90 15.65
CA PRO A 304 -0.89 7.21 16.87
C PRO A 304 -1.97 7.95 17.67
N ARG A 305 -2.06 9.28 17.58
CA ARG A 305 -3.15 10.02 18.23
C ARG A 305 -4.49 9.73 17.56
N VAL A 306 -4.49 9.66 16.23
CA VAL A 306 -5.67 9.30 15.45
C VAL A 306 -6.04 7.83 15.68
N ARG A 307 -5.06 6.92 15.71
CA ARG A 307 -5.27 5.52 16.10
C ARG A 307 -5.98 5.38 17.43
N ALA A 308 -5.43 6.00 18.48
CA ALA A 308 -6.00 5.95 19.82
C ALA A 308 -7.43 6.52 19.85
N TRP A 309 -7.69 7.58 19.08
CA TRP A 309 -9.05 8.12 18.94
C TRP A 309 -10.00 7.12 18.26
N LEU A 310 -9.58 6.48 17.17
CA LEU A 310 -10.38 5.50 16.42
C LEU A 310 -10.67 4.25 17.28
N GLU A 311 -9.67 3.71 17.97
CA GLU A 311 -9.83 2.56 18.88
C GLU A 311 -10.76 2.85 20.06
N LYS A 312 -10.82 4.11 20.50
CA LYS A 312 -11.73 4.54 21.56
C LYS A 312 -13.15 4.77 21.07
N ASN A 313 -13.30 5.44 19.92
CA ASN A 313 -14.59 5.99 19.47
C ASN A 313 -15.30 5.14 18.42
N LEU A 314 -14.59 4.24 17.71
CA LEU A 314 -15.12 3.36 16.67
C LEU A 314 -14.62 1.90 16.85
N PRO A 315 -14.69 1.31 18.06
CA PRO A 315 -14.17 -0.03 18.33
C PRO A 315 -14.86 -1.15 17.52
N GLU A 316 -16.04 -0.88 16.98
CA GLU A 316 -16.84 -1.79 16.16
C GLU A 316 -16.54 -1.71 14.64
N ARG A 317 -15.68 -0.79 14.21
CA ARG A 317 -15.34 -0.58 12.78
C ARG A 317 -13.85 -0.58 12.51
N TYR A 318 -13.08 0.06 13.38
CA TYR A 318 -11.64 0.21 13.22
C TYR A 318 -10.91 -1.11 13.48
N VAL A 319 -10.08 -1.54 12.52
CA VAL A 319 -9.29 -2.77 12.63
C VAL A 319 -7.80 -2.51 12.38
N ALA A 320 -6.96 -3.16 13.19
CA ALA A 320 -5.51 -3.10 13.07
C ALA A 320 -4.82 -4.41 13.55
N PRO A 321 -5.01 -5.56 12.90
CA PRO A 321 -4.37 -6.81 13.32
C PRO A 321 -2.84 -6.73 13.29
N SER A 322 -2.18 -7.72 13.88
CA SER A 322 -0.74 -7.86 13.69
C SER A 322 -0.38 -8.00 12.21
N HIS A 323 0.74 -7.43 11.80
CA HIS A 323 1.16 -7.47 10.40
C HIS A 323 1.34 -8.91 9.89
N VAL A 324 1.82 -9.81 10.75
CA VAL A 324 1.95 -11.25 10.47
C VAL A 324 0.59 -11.89 10.17
N LYS A 325 -0.45 -11.60 10.98
CA LYS A 325 -1.81 -12.08 10.73
C LYS A 325 -2.33 -11.56 9.39
N ALA A 326 -2.15 -10.26 9.11
CA ALA A 326 -2.60 -9.65 7.87
C ALA A 326 -1.93 -10.27 6.63
N VAL A 327 -0.61 -10.49 6.66
CA VAL A 327 0.12 -11.18 5.56
C VAL A 327 -0.35 -12.64 5.44
N THR A 328 -0.60 -13.32 6.56
CA THR A 328 -1.12 -14.70 6.54
C THR A 328 -2.49 -14.75 5.86
N MET A 329 -3.40 -13.84 6.20
CA MET A 329 -4.73 -13.75 5.59
C MET A 329 -4.66 -13.37 4.10
N LEU A 330 -3.73 -12.50 3.71
CA LEU A 330 -3.48 -12.14 2.32
C LEU A 330 -3.15 -13.38 1.46
N TYR A 331 -2.40 -14.34 2.00
CA TYR A 331 -2.06 -15.57 1.30
C TYR A 331 -3.09 -16.71 1.44
N LYS A 332 -4.07 -16.57 2.34
CA LYS A 332 -5.14 -17.56 2.55
C LYS A 332 -6.44 -17.24 1.82
N THR A 333 -6.56 -16.06 1.23
CA THR A 333 -7.81 -15.59 0.62
C THR A 333 -7.59 -15.22 -0.86
N PRO A 334 -8.60 -15.41 -1.74
CA PRO A 334 -8.53 -14.95 -3.13
C PRO A 334 -8.54 -13.41 -3.21
N ARG A 335 -8.42 -12.84 -4.43
CA ARG A 335 -8.18 -11.39 -4.60
C ARG A 335 -9.29 -10.60 -5.29
N VAL A 336 -10.17 -11.26 -6.04
CA VAL A 336 -11.16 -10.57 -6.89
C VAL A 336 -12.51 -10.56 -6.21
N TYR A 337 -13.22 -9.43 -6.25
CA TYR A 337 -14.55 -9.35 -5.68
C TYR A 337 -15.60 -9.99 -6.59
N LEU A 338 -16.31 -10.99 -6.06
CA LEU A 338 -17.53 -11.55 -6.64
C LEU A 338 -18.74 -10.67 -6.29
N THR A 339 -18.82 -10.30 -5.01
CA THR A 339 -19.77 -9.35 -4.42
C THR A 339 -18.97 -8.36 -3.57
N PRO A 340 -19.58 -7.30 -3.01
CA PRO A 340 -18.88 -6.38 -2.11
C PRO A 340 -18.23 -7.06 -0.89
N THR A 341 -18.74 -8.20 -0.43
CA THR A 341 -18.25 -8.92 0.75
C THR A 341 -17.62 -10.28 0.45
N THR A 342 -17.73 -10.79 -0.78
CA THR A 342 -17.22 -12.10 -1.15
C THR A 342 -16.09 -11.98 -2.17
N LEU A 343 -14.93 -12.53 -1.83
CA LEU A 343 -13.80 -12.70 -2.74
C LEU A 343 -13.91 -14.04 -3.49
N VAL A 344 -13.37 -14.12 -4.70
CA VAL A 344 -13.34 -15.31 -5.55
C VAL A 344 -12.06 -15.39 -6.36
N ASP A 345 -11.65 -16.59 -6.71
CA ASP A 345 -10.69 -16.83 -7.79
C ASP A 345 -11.41 -17.01 -9.13
N PRO A 346 -11.24 -16.10 -10.11
CA PRO A 346 -11.87 -16.25 -11.43
C PRO A 346 -11.46 -17.52 -12.20
N ARG A 347 -10.39 -18.19 -11.77
CA ARG A 347 -9.91 -19.46 -12.36
C ARG A 347 -10.61 -20.69 -11.78
N ASP A 348 -11.17 -20.55 -10.58
CA ASP A 348 -11.92 -21.57 -9.86
C ASP A 348 -13.01 -20.90 -9.02
N LEU A 349 -14.23 -20.85 -9.56
CA LEU A 349 -15.35 -20.15 -8.95
C LEU A 349 -15.84 -20.81 -7.65
N SER A 350 -15.35 -22.01 -7.31
CA SER A 350 -15.64 -22.63 -6.02
C SER A 350 -14.74 -22.08 -4.90
N ASN A 351 -13.56 -21.57 -5.24
CA ASN A 351 -12.64 -20.91 -4.32
C ASN A 351 -13.14 -19.49 -4.01
N THR A 352 -14.05 -19.43 -3.04
CA THR A 352 -14.63 -18.19 -2.53
C THR A 352 -14.25 -17.96 -1.08
N TYR A 353 -14.28 -16.71 -0.65
CA TYR A 353 -14.03 -16.33 0.74
C TYR A 353 -14.96 -15.20 1.15
N ASP A 354 -15.75 -15.44 2.19
CA ASP A 354 -16.61 -14.43 2.79
C ASP A 354 -15.80 -13.55 3.75
N LEU A 355 -15.77 -12.25 3.47
CA LEU A 355 -15.08 -11.27 4.30
C LEU A 355 -15.84 -10.90 5.57
N VAL A 356 -17.14 -11.22 5.67
CA VAL A 356 -17.96 -10.85 6.83
C VAL A 356 -17.42 -11.46 8.14
N PRO A 357 -17.25 -12.79 8.26
CA PRO A 357 -16.69 -13.38 9.48
C PRO A 357 -15.27 -12.89 9.79
N LEU A 358 -14.49 -12.57 8.76
CA LEU A 358 -13.15 -12.01 8.94
C LEU A 358 -13.20 -10.63 9.60
N GLN A 359 -14.20 -9.79 9.30
CA GLN A 359 -14.28 -8.47 9.93
C GLN A 359 -14.54 -8.57 11.43
N ASP A 360 -15.45 -9.47 11.83
CA ASP A 360 -15.73 -9.74 13.24
C ASP A 360 -14.48 -10.23 13.97
N GLU A 361 -13.74 -11.17 13.37
CA GLU A 361 -12.46 -11.66 13.91
C GLU A 361 -11.44 -10.51 14.06
N LEU A 362 -11.31 -9.65 13.07
CA LEU A 362 -10.35 -8.53 13.09
C LEU A 362 -10.72 -7.48 14.15
N ILE A 363 -12.01 -7.23 14.35
CA ILE A 363 -12.53 -6.33 15.40
C ILE A 363 -12.23 -6.92 16.79
N GLU A 364 -12.49 -8.20 17.00
CA GLU A 364 -12.22 -8.88 18.27
C GLU A 364 -10.71 -8.87 18.61
N ILE A 365 -9.85 -9.17 17.62
CA ILE A 365 -8.40 -9.06 17.76
C ILE A 365 -8.01 -7.63 18.14
N ASN A 366 -8.59 -6.63 17.50
CA ASN A 366 -8.26 -5.23 17.81
C ASN A 366 -8.64 -4.85 19.24
N ASN A 367 -9.81 -5.31 19.70
CA ASN A 367 -10.34 -5.00 21.04
C ASN A 367 -9.61 -5.76 22.16
N SER A 368 -9.16 -7.00 21.91
CA SER A 368 -8.36 -7.76 22.88
C SER A 368 -6.97 -7.16 23.10
N VAL A 369 -6.31 -6.70 22.04
CA VAL A 369 -5.00 -6.00 22.14
C VAL A 369 -5.11 -4.68 22.90
N ARG A 370 -6.28 -4.01 22.85
CA ARG A 370 -6.53 -2.78 23.63
C ARG A 370 -6.73 -3.06 25.13
N ALA A 371 -7.27 -4.23 25.47
CA ALA A 371 -7.59 -4.59 26.86
C ALA A 371 -6.38 -5.13 27.64
N ALA A 372 -5.36 -5.61 26.94
CA ALA A 372 -4.06 -6.03 27.48
C ALA A 372 -3.09 -4.86 27.58
#